data_AF-A0A4R9WEY5-F1
#
_entry.id   AF-A0A4R9WEY5-F1
#
_cell.length_a   1.000
_cell.length_b   1.000
_cell.length_c   1.000
_cell.angle_alpha   90.00
_cell.angle_beta   90.00
_cell.angle_gamma   90.00
#
_symmetry.space_group_name_H-M   'P 1'
#
loop_
_entity.id
_entity.type
_entity.pdbx_description
1 polymer ?
#
loop_
_entity_poly.entity_id
_entity_poly.type
_entity_poly.pdbx_seq_one_letter_code
_entity_poly.pdbx_strand_id
1 'polypeptide(L)'
;MALRTILSFLILLSAAGGAQADFTDGKLPDGAYHCEVYLLGLFLDLGVITIKGNLYSGPVTFGATRQAYDYQMNPNGEITWLGPLGGYTSGGNSISMTQATLDDPSGPSFDIIMKQQDGAFTASTCTQR
;
A
#
# COMPACT_ATOMS: atom_id res chain seq x y z
N MET A 1 28.09 37.61 23.78
CA MET A 1 27.79 36.22 24.20
C MET A 1 26.34 35.80 23.92
N ALA A 2 25.37 36.74 23.93
CA ALA A 2 23.96 36.44 23.63
C ALA A 2 23.63 36.14 22.15
N LEU A 3 24.44 36.61 21.18
CA LEU A 3 24.16 36.41 19.75
C LEU A 3 24.40 34.96 19.28
N ARG A 4 25.30 34.22 19.95
CA ARG A 4 25.60 32.82 19.61
C ARG A 4 24.52 31.85 20.09
N THR A 5 23.84 32.16 21.20
CA THR A 5 22.75 31.33 21.74
C THR A 5 21.46 31.45 20.95
N ILE A 6 21.22 32.58 20.29
CA ILE A 6 20.01 32.80 19.46
C ILE A 6 20.09 32.01 18.15
N LEU A 7 21.30 31.88 17.57
CA LEU A 7 21.49 31.16 16.31
C LEU A 7 21.27 29.64 16.46
N SER A 8 21.63 29.07 17.62
CA SER A 8 21.46 27.63 17.89
C SER A 8 19.99 27.21 18.03
N PHE A 9 19.10 28.12 18.45
CA PHE A 9 17.66 27.83 18.59
C PHE A 9 16.93 27.79 17.24
N LEU A 10 17.41 28.54 16.25
CA LEU A 10 16.80 28.61 14.92
C LEU A 10 17.05 27.36 14.07
N ILE A 11 18.14 26.62 14.32
CA ILE A 11 18.52 25.43 13.54
C ILE A 11 17.70 24.19 13.94
N LEU A 12 17.09 24.18 15.14
CA LEU A 12 16.28 23.06 15.61
C LEU A 12 14.84 23.05 15.06
N LEU A 13 14.35 24.15 14.49
CA LEU A 13 13.00 24.21 13.90
C LEU A 13 12.92 23.71 12.45
N SER A 14 14.04 23.49 11.77
CA SER A 14 14.06 23.12 10.35
C SER A 14 14.07 21.60 10.08
N ALA A 15 14.00 20.74 11.10
CA ALA A 15 14.10 19.28 10.94
C ALA A 15 12.75 18.54 10.92
N ALA A 16 11.62 19.22 11.11
CA ALA A 16 10.28 18.62 11.06
C ALA A 16 9.55 18.97 9.75
N GLY A 17 10.20 18.69 8.61
CA GLY A 17 9.67 18.95 7.27
C GLY A 17 9.39 17.64 6.54
N GLY A 18 8.21 17.07 6.82
CA GLY A 18 7.48 16.01 6.10
C GLY A 18 8.19 15.19 5.03
N ALA A 19 8.53 13.96 5.39
CA ALA A 19 8.57 12.84 4.44
C ALA A 19 7.97 11.59 5.11
N GLN A 20 6.92 11.79 5.90
CA GLN A 20 6.01 10.70 6.25
C GLN A 20 5.02 10.63 5.09
N ALA A 21 4.92 9.47 4.44
CA ALA A 21 3.81 9.26 3.51
C ALA A 21 2.54 9.36 4.36
N ASP A 22 1.75 10.40 4.12
CA ASP A 22 0.47 10.61 4.75
C ASP A 22 -0.62 10.45 3.70
N PHE A 23 -1.84 10.14 4.10
CA PHE A 23 -2.98 9.96 3.19
C PHE A 23 -3.39 11.26 2.49
N THR A 24 -2.75 12.39 2.80
CA THR A 24 -3.05 13.72 2.25
C THR A 24 -2.94 13.81 0.74
N ASP A 25 -2.06 13.02 0.13
CA ASP A 25 -1.93 12.96 -1.34
C ASP A 25 -3.00 12.08 -1.99
N GLY A 26 -3.77 11.33 -1.18
CA GLY A 26 -4.86 10.44 -1.63
C GLY A 26 -4.38 9.33 -2.56
N LYS A 27 -3.11 8.91 -2.44
CA LYS A 27 -2.45 7.94 -3.32
C LYS A 27 -1.42 7.13 -2.54
N LEU A 28 -1.20 5.91 -3.02
CA LEU A 28 -0.04 5.14 -2.60
C LEU A 28 1.23 5.73 -3.23
N PRO A 29 2.36 5.73 -2.51
CA PRO A 29 3.67 5.97 -3.11
C PRO A 29 3.93 5.05 -4.31
N ASP A 30 4.53 5.59 -5.38
CA ASP A 30 4.94 4.79 -6.53
C ASP A 30 5.92 3.69 -6.10
N GLY A 31 5.70 2.46 -6.56
CA GLY A 31 6.60 1.35 -6.26
C GLY A 31 5.99 -0.02 -6.46
N ALA A 32 6.79 -1.03 -6.13
CA ALA A 32 6.42 -2.44 -6.18
C ALA A 32 6.05 -2.92 -4.77
N TYR A 33 4.81 -3.37 -4.61
CA TYR A 33 4.28 -3.90 -3.36
C TYR A 33 4.22 -5.42 -3.44
N HIS A 34 5.05 -6.09 -2.65
CA HIS A 34 5.08 -7.55 -2.57
C HIS A 34 3.99 -8.01 -1.59
N CYS A 35 3.08 -8.86 -2.08
CA CYS A 35 1.92 -9.30 -1.33
C CYS A 35 2.14 -10.70 -0.75
N GLU A 36 1.91 -10.84 0.55
CA GLU A 36 2.03 -12.10 1.27
C GLU A 36 0.76 -12.37 2.08
N VAL A 37 0.41 -13.64 2.24
CA VAL A 37 -0.65 -14.09 3.15
C VAL A 37 -0.09 -15.07 4.16
N TYR A 38 -0.46 -14.88 5.43
CA TYR A 38 -0.12 -15.82 6.48
C TYR A 38 -1.20 -16.91 6.60
N LEU A 39 -0.86 -18.13 6.22
CA LEU A 39 -1.75 -19.29 6.28
C LEU A 39 -1.03 -20.47 6.93
N LEU A 40 -1.62 -20.99 8.02
CA LEU A 40 -1.19 -22.22 8.69
C LEU A 40 0.29 -22.24 9.09
N GLY A 41 0.84 -21.10 9.53
CA GLY A 41 2.25 -21.03 9.96
C GLY A 41 3.25 -20.63 8.87
N LEU A 42 2.79 -20.38 7.64
CA LEU A 42 3.63 -20.04 6.49
C LEU A 42 3.17 -18.73 5.85
N PHE A 43 4.13 -17.91 5.40
CA PHE A 43 3.86 -16.80 4.49
C PHE A 43 3.90 -17.30 3.06
N LEU A 44 2.79 -17.14 2.34
CA LEU A 44 2.69 -17.49 0.93
C LEU A 44 2.81 -16.22 0.09
N ASP A 45 3.65 -16.29 -0.95
CA ASP A 45 3.80 -15.23 -1.95
C ASP A 45 2.59 -15.18 -2.89
N LEU A 46 1.93 -14.03 -2.97
CA LEU A 46 0.78 -13.77 -3.84
C LEU A 46 1.16 -12.95 -5.10
N GLY A 47 2.41 -12.53 -5.22
CA GLY A 47 2.94 -11.72 -6.31
C GLY A 47 3.08 -10.25 -5.97
N VAL A 48 3.35 -9.45 -7.00
CA VAL A 48 3.65 -8.01 -6.86
C VAL A 48 2.56 -7.16 -7.49
N ILE A 49 2.08 -6.16 -6.75
CA ILE A 49 1.26 -5.06 -7.26
C ILE A 49 2.16 -3.84 -7.47
N THR A 50 2.22 -3.32 -8.69
CA THR A 50 2.99 -2.11 -9.00
C THR A 50 2.07 -0.90 -9.05
N ILE A 51 2.39 0.14 -8.29
CA ILE A 51 1.72 1.44 -8.29
C ILE A 51 2.55 2.45 -9.09
N LYS A 52 1.85 3.21 -9.95
CA LYS A 52 2.42 4.35 -10.69
C LYS A 52 1.38 5.46 -10.84
N GLY A 53 1.47 6.48 -10.00
CA GLY A 53 0.46 7.52 -9.85
C GLY A 53 -0.88 6.91 -9.41
N ASN A 54 -1.91 7.10 -10.23
CA ASN A 54 -3.26 6.55 -9.97
C ASN A 54 -3.47 5.17 -10.61
N LEU A 55 -2.42 4.61 -11.22
CA LEU A 55 -2.50 3.34 -11.91
C LEU A 55 -1.90 2.24 -11.05
N TYR A 56 -2.50 1.07 -11.13
CA TYR A 56 -1.94 -0.16 -10.60
C TYR A 56 -1.86 -1.24 -11.68
N SER A 57 -0.98 -2.21 -11.46
CA SER A 57 -0.94 -3.45 -12.24
C SER A 57 -0.58 -4.61 -11.33
N GLY A 58 -1.08 -5.80 -11.63
CA GLY A 58 -0.86 -7.00 -10.84
C GLY A 58 -2.08 -7.34 -9.96
N PRO A 59 -1.92 -8.23 -8.96
CA PRO A 59 -0.70 -8.98 -8.64
C PRO A 59 -0.30 -9.94 -9.77
N VAL A 60 1.01 -10.06 -10.04
CA VAL A 60 1.53 -11.04 -11.01
C VAL A 60 2.27 -12.14 -10.28
N THR A 61 1.78 -13.37 -10.38
CA THR A 61 2.47 -14.56 -9.88
C THR A 61 3.35 -15.18 -10.97
N PHE A 62 2.91 -15.12 -12.24
CA PHE A 62 3.65 -15.62 -13.42
C PHE A 62 3.35 -14.77 -14.67
N GLY A 63 4.37 -14.44 -15.47
CA GLY A 63 4.22 -13.68 -16.72
C GLY A 63 4.39 -12.16 -16.56
N ALA A 64 3.90 -11.38 -17.53
CA ALA A 64 3.93 -9.91 -17.49
C ALA A 64 2.50 -9.35 -17.44
N THR A 65 2.25 -8.37 -16.57
CA THR A 65 1.04 -7.56 -16.59
C THR A 65 1.01 -6.71 -17.86
N ARG A 66 0.03 -6.95 -18.74
CA ARG A 66 -0.13 -6.17 -19.97
C ARG A 66 -0.99 -4.92 -19.81
N GLN A 67 -1.78 -4.83 -18.74
CA GLN A 67 -2.75 -3.77 -18.57
C GLN A 67 -2.67 -3.20 -17.15
N ALA A 68 -2.63 -1.86 -17.08
CA ALA A 68 -2.79 -1.12 -15.85
C ALA A 68 -4.24 -0.62 -15.72
N TYR A 69 -4.71 -0.47 -14.50
CA TYR A 69 -6.05 0.00 -14.18
C TYR A 69 -5.96 1.15 -13.18
N ASP A 70 -6.96 2.01 -13.15
CA ASP A 70 -7.04 3.06 -12.14
C ASP A 70 -7.37 2.48 -10.76
N TYR A 71 -6.87 3.12 -9.71
CA TYR A 71 -7.36 2.97 -8.35
C TYR A 71 -7.62 4.35 -7.75
N GLN A 72 -8.41 4.38 -6.69
CA GLN A 72 -8.64 5.57 -5.89
C GLN A 72 -8.31 5.26 -4.44
N MET A 73 -7.74 6.21 -3.72
CA MET A 73 -7.59 6.14 -2.28
C MET A 73 -8.30 7.34 -1.66
N ASN A 74 -9.13 7.08 -0.65
CA ASN A 74 -9.77 8.15 0.10
C ASN A 74 -8.82 8.72 1.18
N PRO A 75 -9.13 9.87 1.80
CA PRO A 75 -8.29 10.45 2.85
C PRO A 75 -8.12 9.59 4.11
N ASN A 76 -8.87 8.50 4.26
CA ASN A 76 -8.73 7.54 5.35
C ASN A 76 -7.82 6.36 4.98
N GLY A 77 -7.23 6.37 3.78
CA GLY A 77 -6.37 5.28 3.30
C GLY A 77 -7.12 4.06 2.74
N GLU A 78 -8.45 4.12 2.60
CA GLU A 78 -9.21 3.05 1.96
C GLU A 78 -8.99 3.10 0.44
N ILE A 79 -8.64 1.95 -0.14
CA ILE A 79 -8.32 1.83 -1.57
C ILE A 79 -9.47 1.15 -2.31
N THR A 80 -9.92 1.78 -3.37
CA THR A 80 -10.86 1.22 -4.36
C THR A 80 -10.13 0.91 -5.65
N TRP A 81 -10.14 -0.37 -6.05
CA TRP A 81 -9.58 -0.83 -7.31
C TRP A 81 -10.63 -0.73 -8.43
N LEU A 82 -10.34 0.02 -9.50
CA LEU A 82 -11.29 0.24 -10.61
C LEU A 82 -11.11 -0.75 -11.77
N GLY A 83 -10.50 -1.90 -11.47
CA GLY A 83 -10.31 -3.01 -12.38
C GLY A 83 -10.18 -4.32 -11.61
N PRO A 84 -9.93 -5.43 -12.32
CA PRO A 84 -9.60 -6.69 -11.67
C PRO A 84 -8.27 -6.58 -10.92
N LEU A 85 -8.21 -7.18 -9.73
CA LEU A 85 -7.00 -7.29 -8.91
C LEU A 85 -6.49 -8.74 -8.90
N GLY A 86 -6.25 -9.28 -10.11
CA GLY A 86 -5.73 -10.64 -10.30
C GLY A 86 -6.51 -11.70 -9.51
N GLY A 87 -5.76 -12.51 -8.74
CA GLY A 87 -6.29 -13.61 -7.93
C GLY A 87 -7.39 -13.17 -6.94
N TYR A 88 -7.31 -11.93 -6.44
CA TYR A 88 -8.24 -11.44 -5.42
C TYR A 88 -9.68 -11.20 -5.92
N THR A 89 -9.85 -11.04 -7.23
CA THR A 89 -11.16 -10.81 -7.88
C THR A 89 -11.50 -11.90 -8.90
N SER A 90 -10.83 -13.05 -8.82
CA SER A 90 -11.02 -14.19 -9.73
C SER A 90 -11.65 -15.38 -9.02
N GLY A 91 -12.21 -16.35 -9.76
CA GLY A 91 -12.72 -17.60 -9.17
C GLY A 91 -13.89 -17.42 -8.20
N GLY A 92 -14.65 -16.32 -8.28
CA GLY A 92 -15.73 -16.01 -7.35
C GLY A 92 -15.30 -15.24 -6.10
N ASN A 93 -14.02 -14.88 -5.99
CA ASN A 93 -13.51 -14.03 -4.94
C ASN A 93 -13.91 -12.56 -5.15
N SER A 94 -13.99 -11.81 -4.05
CA SER A 94 -14.27 -10.37 -4.07
C SER A 94 -13.45 -9.65 -3.01
N ILE A 95 -13.12 -8.38 -3.27
CA ILE A 95 -12.51 -7.52 -2.26
C ILE A 95 -13.59 -7.05 -1.30
N SER A 96 -13.39 -7.31 -0.01
CA SER A 96 -14.24 -6.74 1.04
C SER A 96 -13.74 -5.37 1.48
N MET A 97 -12.42 -5.20 1.58
CA MET A 97 -11.78 -3.96 1.97
C MET A 97 -10.32 -3.96 1.54
N THR A 98 -9.77 -2.77 1.26
CA THR A 98 -8.32 -2.58 1.17
C THR A 98 -7.95 -1.31 1.93
N GLN A 99 -6.99 -1.42 2.85
CA GLN A 99 -6.61 -0.34 3.75
C GLN A 99 -5.11 -0.12 3.67
N ALA A 100 -4.67 1.10 3.40
CA ALA A 100 -3.27 1.47 3.45
C ALA A 100 -2.80 1.84 4.85
N THR A 101 -1.52 1.61 5.08
CA THR A 101 -0.74 1.96 6.27
C THR A 101 0.55 2.61 5.79
N LEU A 102 0.64 3.94 5.89
CA LEU A 102 1.73 4.72 5.29
C LEU A 102 2.78 5.20 6.32
N ASP A 103 2.43 5.14 7.60
CA ASP A 103 3.22 5.59 8.74
C ASP A 103 4.08 4.49 9.39
N ASP A 104 4.12 3.29 8.77
CA ASP A 104 4.93 2.19 9.27
C ASP A 104 6.44 2.47 9.07
N PRO A 105 7.29 2.34 10.12
CA PRO A 105 8.74 2.48 10.02
C PRO A 105 9.41 1.57 8.99
N SER A 106 8.79 0.44 8.63
CA SER A 106 9.26 -0.51 7.61
C SER A 106 8.95 -0.09 6.18
N GLY A 107 8.16 0.98 5.98
CA GLY A 107 7.75 1.50 4.69
C GLY A 107 6.24 1.38 4.47
N PRO A 108 5.71 2.03 3.43
CA PRO A 108 4.28 2.01 3.16
C PRO A 108 3.80 0.61 2.78
N SER A 109 2.63 0.25 3.28
CA SER A 109 1.98 -1.03 3.03
C SER A 109 0.47 -0.84 2.87
N PHE A 110 -0.21 -1.92 2.48
CA PHE A 110 -1.66 -2.00 2.55
C PHE A 110 -2.12 -3.45 2.75
N ASP A 111 -3.22 -3.62 3.46
CA ASP A 111 -3.86 -4.90 3.68
C ASP A 111 -5.06 -5.06 2.74
N ILE A 112 -5.19 -6.24 2.14
CA ILE A 112 -6.36 -6.63 1.36
C ILE A 112 -7.14 -7.68 2.14
N ILE A 113 -8.40 -7.37 2.45
CA ILE A 113 -9.37 -8.33 2.98
C ILE A 113 -10.21 -8.85 1.82
N MET A 114 -9.99 -10.11 1.47
CA MET A 114 -10.72 -10.80 0.41
C MET A 114 -11.79 -11.72 1.00
N LYS A 115 -12.99 -11.68 0.43
CA LYS A 115 -14.03 -12.69 0.65
C LYS A 115 -13.94 -13.74 -0.46
N GLN A 116 -13.76 -14.98 -0.04
CA GLN A 116 -13.70 -16.14 -0.93
C GLN A 116 -15.10 -16.57 -1.38
N GLN A 117 -15.16 -17.39 -2.43
CA GLN A 117 -16.41 -17.93 -2.96
C GLN A 117 -17.22 -18.73 -1.91
N ASP A 118 -16.53 -19.43 -1.00
CA ASP A 118 -17.15 -20.19 0.10
C ASP A 118 -17.64 -19.30 1.27
N GLY A 119 -17.41 -17.99 1.18
CA GLY A 119 -17.78 -17.00 2.19
C GLY A 119 -16.73 -16.76 3.27
N ALA A 120 -15.61 -17.49 3.29
CA ALA A 120 -14.51 -17.24 4.22
C ALA A 120 -13.75 -15.96 3.85
N PHE A 121 -13.10 -15.35 4.85
CA PHE A 121 -12.28 -14.15 4.67
C PHE A 121 -10.80 -14.49 4.84
N THR A 122 -9.97 -13.87 4.01
CA THR A 122 -8.50 -13.93 4.11
C THR A 122 -7.94 -12.52 4.09
N ALA A 123 -6.88 -12.30 4.87
CA ALA A 123 -6.14 -11.05 4.89
C ALA A 123 -4.74 -11.29 4.33
N SER A 124 -4.32 -10.43 3.40
CA SER A 124 -2.95 -10.41 2.87
C SER A 124 -2.37 -9.01 3.03
N THR A 125 -1.09 -8.93 3.32
CA THR A 125 -0.37 -7.66 3.45
C THR A 125 0.53 -7.47 2.24
N CYS A 126 0.48 -6.30 1.64
CA CYS A 126 1.34 -5.89 0.54
C CYS A 126 2.27 -4.78 1.02
N THR A 127 3.57 -5.05 1.06
CA THR A 127 4.58 -4.11 1.57
C THR A 127 5.45 -3.61 0.43
N GLN A 128 5.73 -2.31 0.40
CA GLN A 128 6.68 -1.74 -0.55
C GLN A 128 8.08 -2.28 -0.26
N ARG A 129 8.75 -2.83 -1.28
CA ARG A 129 10.16 -3.29 -1.20
C ARG A 129 11.06 -2.49 -2.13
#